data_AF-Q38DT2-F1
#
_entry.id   AF-Q38DT2-F1
#
_cell.length_a   1.000
_cell.length_b   1.000
_cell.length_c   1.000
_cell.angle_alpha   90.00
_cell.angle_beta   90.00
_cell.angle_gamma   90.00
#
_symmetry.space_group_name_H-M   'P 1'
#
loop_
_entity.id
_entity.type
_entity.pdbx_description
1 polymer ?
#
loop_
_entity_poly.entity_id
_entity_poly.type
_entity_poly.pdbx_seq_one_letter_code
_entity_poly.pdbx_strand_id
1 'polypeptide(L)'
;METFRERTLANRYQPRQHLPPEFPGVLKEYAREVLREQPEDILQWSANYFKRLAREMDAKPAGEHRMTAPALPHLESRPNTREEEEEEYGERLQQYIDMFVEHDSENNGVLPVKAIKEALLKSYGLTLPQALYVLTATQLVEKEPVNYAEFACESFPALRFVWSTEHNFQVSNREDTTVHGLSRIDVQQEFLKLLRFADRSDTSLLSIDQYMDVLRCAPYHLTTRDLRILRVEAELNERHEVNYEEELLHIFDRLLLAEQFAQLDSDD
;
A
#
# COMPACT_ATOMS: atom_id res chain seq x y z
N MET A 1 -31.11 17.76 -6.03
CA MET A 1 -31.27 16.79 -7.14
C MET A 1 -29.88 16.57 -7.69
N GLU A 2 -29.29 15.39 -7.48
CA GLU A 2 -28.00 15.07 -8.11
C GLU A 2 -28.14 15.11 -9.63
N THR A 3 -27.24 15.81 -10.28
CA THR A 3 -27.24 15.90 -11.75
C THR A 3 -26.88 14.54 -12.35
N PHE A 4 -27.36 14.26 -13.57
CA PHE A 4 -26.97 13.02 -14.29
C PHE A 4 -25.44 12.89 -14.39
N ARG A 5 -24.74 14.03 -14.49
CA ARG A 5 -23.28 14.12 -14.48
C ARG A 5 -22.68 13.65 -13.15
N GLU A 6 -23.21 14.09 -12.01
CA GLU A 6 -22.80 13.64 -10.67
C GLU A 6 -23.00 12.12 -10.49
N ARG A 7 -24.13 11.56 -10.95
CA ARG A 7 -24.36 10.10 -10.90
C ARG A 7 -23.37 9.32 -11.77
N THR A 8 -23.03 9.84 -12.96
CA THR A 8 -22.04 9.19 -13.83
C THR A 8 -20.61 9.31 -13.30
N LEU A 9 -20.30 10.36 -12.54
CA LEU A 9 -19.00 10.49 -11.86
C LEU A 9 -18.91 9.47 -10.72
N ALA A 10 -19.97 9.32 -9.91
CA ALA A 10 -20.00 8.35 -8.81
C ALA A 10 -19.76 6.91 -9.29
N ASN A 11 -20.31 6.51 -10.45
CA ASN A 11 -20.09 5.18 -11.02
C ASN A 11 -18.73 5.00 -11.71
N ARG A 12 -18.04 6.06 -12.14
CA ARG A 12 -16.74 5.94 -12.81
C ARG A 12 -15.59 5.67 -11.84
N TYR A 13 -15.72 6.11 -10.60
CA TYR A 13 -14.66 6.03 -9.59
C TYR A 13 -14.90 4.96 -8.52
N GLN A 14 -15.84 4.06 -8.74
CA GLN A 14 -16.08 2.96 -7.81
C GLN A 14 -14.93 1.96 -7.97
N PRO A 15 -14.07 1.77 -6.94
CA PRO A 15 -13.02 0.77 -7.01
C PRO A 15 -13.67 -0.57 -7.31
N ARG A 16 -13.15 -1.31 -8.29
CA ARG A 16 -13.56 -2.70 -8.46
C ARG A 16 -13.14 -3.41 -7.18
N GLN A 17 -14.09 -3.68 -6.29
CA GLN A 17 -13.82 -4.44 -5.09
C GLN A 17 -13.19 -5.76 -5.53
N HIS A 18 -11.94 -6.00 -5.14
CA HIS A 18 -11.30 -7.28 -5.29
C HIS A 18 -12.08 -8.26 -4.41
N LEU A 19 -12.97 -9.03 -5.03
CA LEU A 19 -13.70 -10.08 -4.36
C LEU A 19 -12.74 -11.25 -4.13
N PRO A 20 -12.72 -11.87 -2.93
CA PRO A 20 -11.91 -13.05 -2.69
C PRO A 20 -12.19 -14.14 -3.74
N PRO A 21 -11.19 -14.93 -4.17
CA PRO A 21 -11.38 -15.97 -5.17
C PRO A 21 -12.44 -17.02 -4.76
N GLU A 22 -12.63 -17.22 -3.45
CA GLU A 22 -13.63 -18.11 -2.85
C GLU A 22 -15.07 -17.56 -2.96
N PHE A 23 -15.22 -16.24 -3.11
CA PHE A 23 -16.50 -15.54 -2.95
C PHE A 23 -17.60 -16.02 -3.92
N PRO A 24 -17.32 -16.27 -5.22
CA PRO A 24 -18.31 -16.85 -6.13
C PRO A 24 -18.79 -18.25 -5.68
N GLY A 25 -17.91 -19.05 -5.09
CA GLY A 25 -18.24 -20.37 -4.54
C GLY A 25 -19.15 -20.25 -3.32
N VAL A 26 -18.81 -19.37 -2.38
CA VAL A 26 -19.64 -19.10 -1.18
C VAL A 26 -21.04 -18.64 -1.57
N LEU A 27 -21.16 -17.73 -2.56
CA LEU A 27 -22.47 -17.24 -3.02
C LEU A 27 -23.31 -18.32 -3.72
N LYS A 28 -22.66 -19.19 -4.50
CA LYS A 28 -23.35 -20.31 -5.14
C LYS A 28 -23.90 -21.28 -4.10
N GLU A 29 -23.14 -21.53 -3.04
CA GLU A 29 -23.52 -22.47 -1.99
C GLU A 29 -24.63 -21.87 -1.12
N TYR A 30 -24.52 -20.57 -0.80
CA TYR A 30 -25.60 -19.79 -0.21
C TYR A 30 -26.88 -19.87 -1.04
N ALA A 31 -26.81 -19.62 -2.35
CA ALA A 31 -27.98 -19.67 -3.22
C ALA A 31 -28.61 -21.08 -3.28
N ARG A 32 -27.79 -22.14 -3.25
CA ARG A 32 -28.28 -23.53 -3.19
C ARG A 32 -29.01 -23.81 -1.88
N GLU A 33 -28.48 -23.35 -0.76
CA GLU A 33 -29.09 -23.57 0.56
C GLU A 33 -30.39 -22.75 0.73
N VAL A 34 -30.45 -21.51 0.22
CA VAL A 34 -31.70 -20.73 0.16
C VAL A 34 -32.78 -21.47 -0.63
N LEU A 35 -32.44 -21.98 -1.82
CA LEU A 35 -33.39 -22.71 -2.66
C LEU A 35 -33.84 -24.05 -2.05
N ARG A 36 -33.00 -24.63 -1.19
CA ARG A 36 -33.28 -25.90 -0.50
C ARG A 36 -34.18 -25.72 0.71
N GLU A 37 -33.89 -24.76 1.57
CA GLU A 37 -34.66 -24.53 2.81
C GLU A 37 -35.92 -23.69 2.57
N GLN A 38 -35.94 -22.86 1.53
CA GLN A 38 -37.02 -21.91 1.21
C GLN A 38 -37.52 -21.14 2.45
N PRO A 39 -36.65 -20.35 3.09
CA PRO A 39 -37.01 -19.60 4.29
C PRO A 39 -38.06 -18.52 3.97
N GLU A 40 -39.05 -18.36 4.86
CA GLU A 40 -40.05 -17.29 4.73
C GLU A 40 -39.40 -15.90 4.88
N ASP A 41 -38.43 -15.76 5.78
CA ASP A 41 -37.61 -14.55 5.94
C ASP A 41 -36.18 -14.81 5.45
N ILE A 42 -35.95 -14.52 4.17
CA ILE A 42 -34.64 -14.68 3.56
C ILE A 42 -33.57 -13.83 4.24
N LEU A 43 -33.87 -12.60 4.69
CA LEU A 43 -32.85 -11.70 5.26
C LEU A 43 -32.34 -12.22 6.60
N GLN A 44 -33.26 -12.63 7.48
CA GLN A 44 -32.91 -13.20 8.77
C GLN A 44 -32.19 -14.55 8.60
N TRP A 45 -32.65 -15.37 7.65
CA TRP A 45 -32.01 -16.64 7.33
C TRP A 45 -30.58 -16.44 6.82
N SER A 46 -30.35 -15.48 5.91
CA SER A 46 -29.03 -15.16 5.37
C SER A 46 -28.08 -14.64 6.44
N ALA A 47 -28.56 -13.77 7.34
CA ALA A 47 -27.75 -13.30 8.47
C ALA A 47 -27.30 -14.46 9.37
N ASN A 48 -28.19 -15.44 9.62
CA ASN A 48 -27.85 -16.64 10.38
C ASN A 48 -26.89 -17.55 9.61
N TYR A 49 -27.10 -17.74 8.30
CA TYR A 49 -26.25 -18.54 7.43
C TYR A 49 -24.80 -18.04 7.46
N PHE A 50 -24.58 -16.74 7.20
CA PHE A 50 -23.22 -16.17 7.20
C PHE A 50 -22.60 -16.10 8.61
N LYS A 51 -23.40 -15.88 9.67
CA LYS A 51 -22.90 -16.00 11.06
C LYS A 51 -22.41 -17.40 11.39
N ARG A 52 -23.09 -18.44 10.90
CA ARG A 52 -22.67 -19.84 11.07
C ARG A 52 -21.42 -20.13 10.24
N LEU A 53 -21.39 -19.69 8.98
CA LEU A 53 -20.24 -19.88 8.10
C LEU A 53 -18.97 -19.21 8.64
N ALA A 54 -19.07 -17.98 9.16
CA ALA A 54 -17.93 -17.28 9.78
C ALA A 54 -17.36 -18.07 10.98
N ARG A 55 -18.23 -18.63 11.84
CA ARG A 55 -17.79 -19.47 12.96
C ARG A 55 -17.14 -20.78 12.52
N GLU A 56 -17.61 -21.39 11.44
CA GLU A 56 -17.02 -22.61 10.89
C GLU A 56 -15.65 -22.35 10.25
N MET A 57 -15.45 -21.18 9.64
CA MET A 57 -14.15 -20.75 9.13
C MET A 57 -13.16 -20.46 10.26
N ASP A 58 -13.59 -19.78 11.33
CA ASP A 58 -12.74 -19.52 12.50
C ASP A 58 -12.39 -20.81 13.28
N ALA A 59 -13.25 -21.82 13.24
CA ALA A 59 -13.08 -23.08 13.96
C ALA A 59 -12.24 -24.14 13.23
N LYS A 60 -11.83 -23.91 11.98
CA LYS A 60 -10.94 -24.82 11.23
C LYS A 60 -9.48 -24.35 11.32
N PRO A 61 -8.67 -24.86 12.27
CA PRO A 61 -7.23 -24.79 12.12
C PRO A 61 -6.81 -25.72 10.97
N ALA A 62 -5.90 -25.25 10.13
CA ALA A 62 -5.24 -25.98 9.05
C ALA A 62 -4.93 -27.43 9.44
N GLY A 63 -5.62 -28.38 8.81
CA GLY A 63 -5.65 -29.77 9.30
C GLY A 63 -6.10 -30.79 8.26
N GLU A 64 -5.71 -30.62 7.00
CA GLU A 64 -5.81 -31.68 5.99
C GLU A 64 -4.41 -32.09 5.56
N HIS A 65 -3.82 -33.04 6.28
CA HIS A 65 -2.94 -34.11 5.76
C HIS A 65 -2.81 -35.17 6.87
N ARG A 66 -3.82 -36.04 6.94
CA ARG A 66 -3.85 -37.20 7.83
C ARG A 66 -3.40 -38.43 7.02
N MET A 67 -2.12 -38.75 7.10
CA MET A 67 -1.62 -40.11 6.83
C MET A 67 -1.05 -40.70 8.11
N THR A 68 -1.31 -41.98 8.27
CA THR A 68 -1.31 -42.78 9.50
C THR A 68 0.03 -43.41 9.86
N ALA A 69 0.14 -43.78 11.14
CA ALA A 69 1.00 -44.83 11.74
C ALA A 69 2.33 -44.35 12.41
N PRO A 70 2.87 -45.10 13.40
CA PRO A 70 2.49 -45.00 14.81
C PRO A 70 3.68 -44.81 15.79
N ALA A 71 3.31 -44.46 17.03
CA ALA A 71 4.09 -44.28 18.27
C ALA A 71 5.52 -44.86 18.38
N LEU A 72 6.48 -43.98 18.70
CA LEU A 72 7.66 -44.25 19.53
C LEU A 72 7.93 -43.06 20.49
N PRO A 73 8.47 -43.31 21.71
CA PRO A 73 8.49 -42.35 22.81
C PRO A 73 9.81 -41.55 22.93
N HIS A 74 9.74 -40.41 23.63
CA HIS A 74 10.83 -39.58 24.14
C HIS A 74 11.77 -38.92 23.10
N LEU A 75 11.57 -37.61 22.87
CA LEU A 75 12.69 -36.69 22.72
C LEU A 75 12.34 -35.36 23.41
N GLU A 76 13.08 -35.10 24.46
CA GLU A 76 13.17 -33.82 25.15
C GLU A 76 13.76 -32.75 24.21
N SER A 77 13.48 -31.48 24.51
CA SER A 77 14.19 -30.28 24.04
C SER A 77 13.77 -29.69 22.68
N ARG A 78 12.83 -28.74 22.71
CA ARG A 78 12.74 -27.68 21.69
C ARG A 78 12.46 -26.30 22.32
N PRO A 79 13.45 -25.62 22.94
CA PRO A 79 13.31 -24.22 23.37
C PRO A 79 14.14 -23.20 22.57
N ASN A 80 15.06 -23.58 21.66
CA ASN A 80 16.06 -22.65 21.12
C ASN A 80 15.70 -21.83 19.86
N THR A 81 14.66 -22.20 19.11
CA THR A 81 14.47 -21.62 17.76
C THR A 81 13.95 -20.18 17.76
N ARG A 82 13.21 -19.76 18.79
CA ARG A 82 12.57 -18.44 18.81
C ARG A 82 13.54 -17.33 19.24
N GLU A 83 14.39 -17.61 20.23
CA GLU A 83 15.38 -16.64 20.72
C GLU A 83 16.41 -16.33 19.62
N GLU A 84 16.86 -17.36 18.90
CA GLU A 84 17.78 -17.22 17.75
C GLU A 84 17.17 -16.37 16.61
N GLU A 85 15.89 -16.55 16.28
CA GLU A 85 15.19 -15.75 15.26
C GLU A 85 15.00 -14.28 15.69
N GLU A 86 14.71 -14.02 16.98
CA GLU A 86 14.57 -12.67 17.53
C GLU A 86 15.91 -11.94 17.58
N GLU A 87 17.00 -12.63 17.90
CA GLU A 87 18.38 -12.09 17.86
C GLU A 87 18.80 -11.72 16.43
N GLU A 88 18.60 -12.62 15.45
CA GLU A 88 18.91 -12.35 14.04
C GLU A 88 18.10 -11.16 13.49
N TYR A 89 16.83 -11.05 13.89
CA TYR A 89 15.99 -9.90 13.53
C TYR A 89 16.57 -8.59 14.08
N GLY A 90 16.98 -8.59 15.36
CA GLY A 90 17.58 -7.43 16.01
C GLY A 90 18.89 -6.99 15.37
N GLU A 91 19.78 -7.93 15.04
CA GLU A 91 21.05 -7.63 14.37
C GLU A 91 20.84 -7.01 12.98
N ARG A 92 19.92 -7.54 12.18
CA ARG A 92 19.63 -6.98 10.85
C ARG A 92 18.97 -5.62 10.93
N LEU A 93 18.07 -5.41 11.89
CA LEU A 93 17.47 -4.10 12.12
C LEU A 93 18.53 -3.07 12.54
N GLN A 94 19.48 -3.46 13.39
CA GLN A 94 20.58 -2.59 13.78
C GLN A 94 21.47 -2.21 12.59
N GLN A 95 21.81 -3.17 11.72
CA GLN A 95 22.55 -2.87 10.48
C GLN A 95 21.80 -1.89 9.58
N TYR A 96 20.47 -1.98 9.52
CA TYR A 96 19.64 -1.04 8.76
C TYR A 96 19.64 0.37 9.36
N ILE A 97 19.65 0.48 10.69
CA ILE A 97 19.81 1.77 11.38
C ILE A 97 21.21 2.35 11.13
N ASP A 98 22.26 1.54 11.25
CA ASP A 98 23.66 1.96 11.10
C ASP A 98 23.91 2.56 9.71
N MET A 99 23.25 2.03 8.67
CA MET A 99 23.31 2.60 7.32
C MET A 99 22.82 4.06 7.24
N PHE A 100 21.79 4.42 8.01
CA PHE A 100 21.34 5.82 8.10
C PHE A 100 22.27 6.68 8.95
N VAL A 101 22.87 6.12 10.00
CA VAL A 101 23.86 6.83 10.83
C VAL A 101 25.04 7.30 9.98
N GLU A 102 25.48 6.52 8.99
CA GLU A 102 26.53 6.92 8.03
C GLU A 102 26.17 8.17 7.20
N HIS A 103 24.87 8.45 7.03
CA HIS A 103 24.36 9.62 6.29
C HIS A 103 24.05 10.82 7.20
N ASP A 104 23.99 10.63 8.52
CA ASP A 104 23.72 11.67 9.51
C ASP A 104 25.01 12.30 10.03
N SER A 105 25.59 13.22 9.23
CA SER A 105 26.83 13.92 9.61
C SER A 105 26.70 14.77 10.88
N GLU A 106 25.48 15.15 11.26
CA GLU A 106 25.20 15.95 12.46
C GLU A 106 24.93 15.09 13.70
N ASN A 107 24.75 13.78 13.51
CA ASN A 107 24.36 12.80 14.54
C ASN A 107 23.14 13.27 15.36
N ASN A 108 22.15 13.85 14.67
CA ASN A 108 20.96 14.42 15.27
C ASN A 108 19.76 13.44 15.30
N GLY A 109 19.90 12.25 14.70
CA GLY A 109 18.87 11.22 14.68
C GLY A 109 17.80 11.39 13.60
N VAL A 110 17.95 12.39 12.71
CA VAL A 110 16.96 12.70 11.67
C VAL A 110 17.59 12.93 10.30
N LEU A 111 16.88 12.55 9.24
CA LEU A 111 17.31 12.75 7.85
C LEU A 111 16.15 13.27 6.99
N PRO A 112 16.40 14.09 5.96
CA PRO A 112 15.39 14.40 4.96
C PRO A 112 15.01 13.15 4.16
N VAL A 113 13.77 13.07 3.65
CA VAL A 113 13.29 11.87 2.92
C VAL A 113 14.17 11.57 1.72
N LYS A 114 14.66 12.60 1.02
CA LYS A 114 15.61 12.45 -0.10
C LYS A 114 16.89 11.70 0.31
N ALA A 115 17.45 11.98 1.49
CA ALA A 115 18.65 11.29 1.98
C ALA A 115 18.36 9.82 2.32
N ILE A 116 17.21 9.52 2.95
CA ILE A 116 16.77 8.15 3.23
C ILE A 116 16.60 7.38 1.91
N LYS A 117 15.95 7.98 0.92
CA LYS A 117 15.79 7.39 -0.42
C LYS A 117 17.14 7.10 -1.08
N GLU A 118 18.06 8.06 -1.07
CA GLU A 118 19.39 7.86 -1.63
C GLU A 118 20.16 6.73 -0.94
N ALA A 119 20.04 6.62 0.38
CA ALA A 119 20.70 5.59 1.16
C ALA A 119 20.15 4.19 0.81
N LEU A 120 18.83 4.05 0.66
CA LEU A 120 18.18 2.81 0.20
C LEU A 120 18.63 2.39 -1.21
N LEU A 121 18.77 3.36 -2.13
CA LEU A 121 19.20 3.10 -3.51
C LEU A 121 20.68 2.73 -3.59
N LYS A 122 21.55 3.49 -2.93
CA LYS A 122 23.01 3.39 -3.07
C LYS A 122 23.61 2.31 -2.17
N SER A 123 23.25 2.29 -0.89
CA SER A 123 23.85 1.39 0.09
C SER A 123 23.22 0.00 0.06
N TYR A 124 21.90 -0.07 -0.13
CA TYR A 124 21.17 -1.33 -0.16
C TYR A 124 20.87 -1.87 -1.56
N GLY A 125 21.24 -1.13 -2.61
CA GLY A 125 21.13 -1.58 -4.00
C GLY A 125 19.68 -1.80 -4.46
N LEU A 126 18.70 -1.18 -3.80
CA LEU A 126 17.30 -1.29 -4.19
C LEU A 126 17.05 -0.58 -5.52
N THR A 127 16.14 -1.11 -6.32
CA THR A 127 15.58 -0.36 -7.46
C THR A 127 14.71 0.80 -6.97
N LEU A 128 14.48 1.82 -7.80
CA LEU A 128 13.61 2.95 -7.43
C LEU A 128 12.22 2.51 -6.94
N PRO A 129 11.49 1.62 -7.64
CA PRO A 129 10.21 1.14 -7.14
C PRO A 129 10.30 0.39 -5.80
N GLN A 130 11.34 -0.40 -5.58
CA GLN A 130 11.57 -1.09 -4.31
C GLN A 130 11.85 -0.11 -3.17
N ALA A 131 12.69 0.90 -3.40
CA ALA A 131 12.94 1.94 -2.42
C ALA A 131 11.65 2.72 -2.10
N LEU A 132 10.82 3.02 -3.09
CA LEU A 132 9.53 3.66 -2.90
C LEU A 132 8.55 2.79 -2.11
N TYR A 133 8.53 1.47 -2.36
CA TYR A 133 7.75 0.53 -1.56
C TYR A 133 8.14 0.63 -0.08
N VAL A 134 9.44 0.52 0.24
CA VAL A 134 9.93 0.62 1.62
C VAL A 134 9.64 1.99 2.25
N LEU A 135 9.91 3.09 1.54
CA LEU A 135 9.69 4.45 2.04
C LEU A 135 8.23 4.73 2.38
N THR A 136 7.31 4.27 1.54
CA THR A 136 5.88 4.61 1.65
C THR A 136 5.10 3.66 2.56
N ALA A 137 5.76 2.62 3.10
CA ALA A 137 5.20 1.70 4.09
C ALA A 137 4.86 2.40 5.42
N THR A 138 5.54 3.48 5.74
CA THR A 138 5.35 4.25 6.98
C THR A 138 4.76 5.64 6.71
N GLN A 139 4.06 6.18 7.70
CA GLN A 139 3.57 7.57 7.69
C GLN A 139 4.65 8.60 8.02
N LEU A 140 5.81 8.17 8.53
CA LEU A 140 6.86 9.07 8.99
C LEU A 140 7.38 9.98 7.86
N VAL A 141 7.36 9.51 6.62
CA VAL A 141 7.75 10.27 5.42
C VAL A 141 6.79 11.41 5.05
N GLU A 142 5.64 11.51 5.71
CA GLU A 142 4.71 12.62 5.50
C GLU A 142 5.19 13.93 6.14
N LYS A 143 6.18 13.86 7.05
CA LYS A 143 6.78 15.01 7.72
C LYS A 143 8.30 14.98 7.57
N GLU A 144 8.89 16.15 7.41
CA GLU A 144 10.35 16.30 7.38
C GLU A 144 10.82 17.17 8.55
N PRO A 145 12.00 16.86 9.14
CA PRO A 145 12.85 15.71 8.85
C PRO A 145 12.31 14.41 9.49
N VAL A 146 12.78 13.24 9.02
CA VAL A 146 12.32 11.91 9.44
C VAL A 146 13.28 11.33 10.48
N ASN A 147 12.77 10.81 11.61
CA ASN A 147 13.57 10.02 12.55
C ASN A 147 13.92 8.67 11.92
N TYR A 148 15.20 8.44 11.59
CA TYR A 148 15.59 7.26 10.83
C TYR A 148 15.56 5.96 11.65
N ALA A 149 15.68 6.03 12.98
CA ALA A 149 15.55 4.85 13.84
C ALA A 149 14.09 4.37 13.92
N GLU A 150 13.16 5.31 14.09
CA GLU A 150 11.71 5.02 14.05
C GLU A 150 11.29 4.52 12.66
N PHE A 151 11.79 5.18 11.60
CA PHE A 151 11.58 4.77 10.22
C PHE A 151 12.12 3.36 9.96
N ALA A 152 13.33 3.04 10.43
CA ALA A 152 13.90 1.72 10.27
C ALA A 152 13.02 0.66 10.93
N CYS A 153 12.60 0.87 12.19
CA CYS A 153 11.71 -0.04 12.90
C CYS A 153 10.38 -0.28 12.17
N GLU A 154 9.73 0.77 11.65
CA GLU A 154 8.44 0.65 10.95
C GLU A 154 8.56 0.08 9.53
N SER A 155 9.63 0.42 8.80
CA SER A 155 9.80 0.02 7.38
C SER A 155 10.53 -1.31 7.20
N PHE A 156 11.18 -1.83 8.25
CA PHE A 156 11.97 -3.07 8.15
C PHE A 156 11.17 -4.29 7.66
N PRO A 157 9.89 -4.50 8.01
CA PRO A 157 9.09 -5.58 7.42
C PRO A 157 9.00 -5.49 5.89
N ALA A 158 8.77 -4.28 5.35
CA ALA A 158 8.72 -4.04 3.90
C ALA A 158 10.09 -4.26 3.24
N LEU A 159 11.17 -3.85 3.89
CA LEU A 159 12.54 -4.10 3.40
C LEU A 159 12.84 -5.60 3.34
N ARG A 160 12.49 -6.33 4.40
CA ARG A 160 12.68 -7.79 4.49
C ARG A 160 11.88 -8.51 3.41
N PHE A 161 10.66 -8.08 3.13
CA PHE A 161 9.85 -8.62 2.04
C PHE A 161 10.56 -8.46 0.69
N VAL A 162 11.07 -7.26 0.38
CA VAL A 162 11.77 -7.00 -0.88
C VAL A 162 13.01 -7.88 -1.04
N TRP A 163 13.77 -8.11 0.03
CA TRP A 163 14.94 -9.00 -0.02
C TRP A 163 14.59 -10.48 -0.11
N SER A 164 13.55 -10.93 0.60
CA SER A 164 13.21 -12.35 0.61
C SER A 164 12.57 -12.80 -0.70
N THR A 165 11.86 -11.90 -1.38
CA THR A 165 11.10 -12.21 -2.60
C THR A 165 11.78 -11.73 -3.89
N GLU A 166 12.78 -10.83 -3.78
CA GLU A 166 13.35 -10.10 -4.91
C GLU A 166 12.25 -9.46 -5.80
N HIS A 167 11.16 -8.99 -5.18
CA HIS A 167 9.98 -8.52 -5.91
C HIS A 167 10.31 -7.36 -6.86
N ASN A 168 9.87 -7.49 -8.11
CA ASN A 168 10.11 -6.50 -9.16
C ASN A 168 8.80 -5.80 -9.56
N PHE A 169 8.64 -4.57 -9.08
CA PHE A 169 7.51 -3.70 -9.41
C PHE A 169 7.63 -3.18 -10.84
N GLN A 170 6.53 -3.21 -11.59
CA GLN A 170 6.52 -2.81 -13.00
C GLN A 170 5.49 -1.73 -13.28
N VAL A 171 5.88 -0.68 -14.00
CA VAL A 171 4.93 0.31 -14.53
C VAL A 171 4.49 -0.13 -15.92
N SER A 172 3.20 -0.46 -16.07
CA SER A 172 2.66 -0.87 -17.36
C SER A 172 2.63 0.31 -18.35
N ASN A 173 3.27 0.13 -19.49
CA ASN A 173 3.24 1.08 -20.62
C ASN A 173 2.10 0.79 -21.60
N ARG A 174 1.17 -0.11 -21.28
CA ARG A 174 0.04 -0.40 -22.17
C ARG A 174 -0.95 0.77 -22.19
N GLU A 175 -1.43 1.13 -23.37
CA GLU A 175 -2.38 2.23 -23.57
C GLU A 175 -3.73 2.01 -22.86
N ASP A 176 -4.12 0.76 -22.65
CA ASP A 176 -5.36 0.36 -21.96
C ASP A 176 -5.23 0.31 -20.43
N THR A 177 -4.05 0.60 -19.88
CA THR A 177 -3.84 0.63 -18.43
C THR A 177 -4.63 1.78 -17.81
N THR A 178 -5.34 1.49 -16.72
CA THR A 178 -6.04 2.51 -15.93
C THR A 178 -5.62 2.41 -14.47
N VAL A 179 -5.60 3.53 -13.77
CA VAL A 179 -5.40 3.60 -12.33
C VAL A 179 -6.55 4.38 -11.69
N HIS A 180 -7.17 3.83 -10.64
CA HIS A 180 -8.44 4.34 -10.09
C HIS A 180 -9.54 4.57 -11.15
N GLY A 181 -9.53 3.77 -12.23
CA GLY A 181 -10.47 3.89 -13.34
C GLY A 181 -10.18 5.02 -14.33
N LEU A 182 -9.06 5.73 -14.20
CA LEU A 182 -8.63 6.80 -15.10
C LEU A 182 -7.52 6.33 -16.03
N SER A 183 -7.58 6.72 -17.31
CA SER A 183 -6.46 6.57 -18.23
C SER A 183 -5.34 7.57 -17.89
N ARG A 184 -4.15 7.38 -18.45
CA ARG A 184 -3.04 8.35 -18.31
C ARG A 184 -3.42 9.77 -18.71
N ILE A 185 -4.16 9.90 -19.80
CA ILE A 185 -4.64 11.19 -20.30
C ILE A 185 -5.66 11.80 -19.34
N ASP A 186 -6.58 10.99 -18.82
CA ASP A 186 -7.59 11.48 -17.89
C ASP A 186 -6.94 11.94 -16.57
N VAL A 187 -5.98 11.17 -16.02
CA VAL A 187 -5.21 11.58 -14.83
C VAL A 187 -4.58 12.96 -15.07
N GLN A 188 -3.83 13.13 -16.16
CA GLN A 188 -3.21 14.43 -16.45
C GLN A 188 -4.23 15.57 -16.55
N GLN A 189 -5.31 15.39 -17.32
CA GLN A 189 -6.30 16.44 -17.52
C GLN A 189 -7.07 16.79 -16.25
N GLU A 190 -7.42 15.78 -15.46
CA GLU A 190 -8.21 15.95 -14.26
C GLU A 190 -7.40 16.58 -13.13
N PHE A 191 -6.18 16.12 -12.86
CA PHE A 191 -5.32 16.75 -11.87
C PHE A 191 -4.89 18.15 -12.29
N LEU A 192 -4.63 18.40 -13.58
CA LEU A 192 -4.32 19.74 -14.09
C LEU A 192 -5.42 20.76 -13.77
N LYS A 193 -6.70 20.38 -13.92
CA LYS A 193 -7.83 21.26 -13.59
C LYS A 193 -7.85 21.61 -12.10
N LEU A 194 -7.60 20.63 -11.23
CA LEU A 194 -7.58 20.82 -9.78
C LEU A 194 -6.43 21.72 -9.33
N LEU A 195 -5.23 21.44 -9.85
CA LEU A 195 -4.00 22.16 -9.50
C LEU A 195 -4.04 23.61 -9.98
N ARG A 196 -4.48 23.86 -11.22
CA ARG A 196 -4.69 25.23 -11.73
C ARG A 196 -5.76 25.99 -10.96
N PHE A 197 -6.79 25.30 -10.47
CA PHE A 197 -7.82 25.96 -9.64
C PHE A 197 -7.25 26.40 -8.29
N ALA A 198 -6.29 25.65 -7.74
CA ALA A 198 -5.60 26.01 -6.50
C ALA A 198 -4.54 27.09 -6.69
N ASP A 199 -3.86 27.10 -7.84
CA ASP A 199 -2.89 28.13 -8.20
C ASP A 199 -3.59 29.43 -8.65
N ARG A 200 -3.97 30.24 -7.66
CA ARG A 200 -4.59 31.56 -7.90
C ARG A 200 -3.64 32.58 -8.53
N SER A 201 -2.33 32.31 -8.51
CA SER A 201 -1.30 33.23 -8.98
C SER A 201 -0.86 32.93 -10.42
N ASP A 202 -1.30 31.81 -11.00
CA ASP A 202 -0.93 31.33 -12.33
C ASP A 202 0.60 31.22 -12.50
N THR A 203 1.27 30.73 -11.45
CA THR A 203 2.73 30.57 -11.40
C THR A 203 3.20 29.17 -11.81
N SER A 204 2.29 28.21 -11.93
CA SER A 204 2.57 26.77 -12.05
C SER A 204 3.30 26.16 -10.84
N LEU A 205 3.31 26.90 -9.72
CA LEU A 205 4.03 26.55 -8.49
C LEU A 205 3.05 26.55 -7.31
N LEU A 206 3.07 25.48 -6.52
CA LEU A 206 2.32 25.36 -5.27
C LEU A 206 3.28 24.98 -4.14
N SER A 207 3.06 25.49 -2.93
CA SER A 207 3.81 24.95 -1.78
C SER A 207 3.49 23.46 -1.63
N ILE A 208 4.43 22.67 -1.08
CA ILE A 208 4.20 21.24 -0.89
C ILE A 208 2.92 20.94 -0.09
N ASP A 209 2.56 21.77 0.88
CA ASP A 209 1.32 21.62 1.64
C ASP A 209 0.08 21.92 0.78
N GLN A 210 0.10 22.99 -0.01
CA GLN A 210 -0.99 23.30 -0.95
C GLN A 210 -1.17 22.19 -1.99
N TYR A 211 -0.07 21.69 -2.56
CA TYR A 211 -0.08 20.58 -3.49
C TYR A 211 -0.75 19.35 -2.87
N MET A 212 -0.32 18.95 -1.68
CA MET A 212 -0.90 17.79 -0.98
C MET A 212 -2.36 17.99 -0.58
N ASP A 213 -2.76 19.20 -0.18
CA ASP A 213 -4.14 19.51 0.16
C ASP A 213 -5.07 19.39 -1.05
N VAL A 214 -4.61 19.81 -2.23
CA VAL A 214 -5.35 19.62 -3.50
C VAL A 214 -5.51 18.14 -3.81
N LEU A 215 -4.44 17.34 -3.68
CA LEU A 215 -4.49 15.90 -3.93
C LEU A 215 -5.45 15.18 -2.97
N ARG A 216 -5.41 15.52 -1.67
CA ARG A 216 -6.34 14.97 -0.66
C ARG A 216 -7.80 15.32 -0.94
N CYS A 217 -8.06 16.50 -1.50
CA CYS A 217 -9.41 16.95 -1.85
C CYS A 217 -9.85 16.51 -3.24
N ALA A 218 -9.01 15.81 -3.99
CA ALA A 218 -9.36 15.35 -5.32
C ALA A 218 -10.58 14.41 -5.26
N PRO A 219 -11.51 14.48 -6.22
CA PRO A 219 -12.68 13.60 -6.27
C PRO A 219 -12.33 12.18 -6.75
N TYR A 220 -11.06 11.80 -6.63
CA TYR A 220 -10.50 10.49 -6.93
C TYR A 220 -10.15 9.87 -5.58
N HIS A 221 -10.57 8.64 -5.34
CA HIS A 221 -10.34 7.95 -4.07
C HIS A 221 -8.87 7.54 -3.93
N LEU A 222 -7.97 8.52 -3.86
CA LEU A 222 -6.55 8.30 -3.61
C LEU A 222 -6.39 7.70 -2.23
N THR A 223 -5.69 6.57 -2.20
CA THR A 223 -5.29 5.89 -0.98
C THR A 223 -4.21 6.68 -0.26
N THR A 224 -3.96 6.35 1.01
CA THR A 224 -2.82 6.89 1.75
C THR A 224 -1.50 6.58 1.04
N ARG A 225 -1.40 5.41 0.38
CA ARG A 225 -0.19 5.02 -0.36
C ARG A 225 0.05 5.89 -1.58
N ASP A 226 -1.02 6.26 -2.29
CA ASP A 226 -0.98 7.20 -3.41
C ASP A 226 -0.45 8.56 -2.97
N LEU A 227 -0.99 9.10 -1.87
CA LEU A 227 -0.56 10.39 -1.36
C LEU A 227 0.90 10.38 -0.89
N ARG A 228 1.35 9.30 -0.25
CA ARG A 228 2.75 9.17 0.20
C ARG A 228 3.71 9.09 -0.99
N ILE A 229 3.43 8.27 -2.00
CA ILE A 229 4.34 8.17 -3.15
C ILE A 229 4.42 9.50 -3.92
N LEU A 230 3.28 10.18 -4.09
CA LEU A 230 3.25 11.49 -4.76
C LEU A 230 4.00 12.56 -3.96
N ARG A 231 3.96 12.50 -2.62
CA ARG A 231 4.74 13.41 -1.77
C ARG A 231 6.24 13.12 -1.84
N VAL A 232 6.64 11.86 -1.66
CA VAL A 232 8.04 11.43 -1.59
C VAL A 232 8.78 11.71 -2.89
N GLU A 233 8.09 11.58 -4.02
CA GLU A 233 8.66 11.79 -5.35
C GLU A 233 8.47 13.21 -5.88
N ALA A 234 7.75 14.09 -5.19
CA ALA A 234 7.58 15.47 -5.62
C ALA A 234 8.92 16.20 -5.61
N GLU A 235 9.31 16.75 -6.75
CA GLU A 235 10.52 17.57 -6.83
C GLU A 235 10.23 18.97 -6.25
N LEU A 236 11.04 19.37 -5.26
CA LEU A 236 10.91 20.62 -4.55
C LEU A 236 12.01 21.59 -4.98
N ASN A 237 11.63 22.83 -5.29
CA ASN A 237 12.58 23.91 -5.51
C ASN A 237 13.17 24.43 -4.16
N GLU A 238 14.06 25.41 -4.23
CA GLU A 238 14.70 26.04 -3.05
C GLU A 238 13.70 26.68 -2.05
N ARG A 239 12.45 26.91 -2.47
CA ARG A 239 11.38 27.50 -1.65
C ARG A 239 10.37 26.45 -1.15
N HIS A 240 10.67 25.16 -1.29
CA HIS A 240 9.74 24.06 -0.96
C HIS A 240 8.42 24.11 -1.75
N GLU A 241 8.50 24.56 -3.01
CA GLU A 241 7.38 24.57 -3.95
C GLU A 241 7.54 23.48 -5.01
N VAL A 242 6.41 22.94 -5.43
CA VAL A 242 6.26 21.89 -6.45
C VAL A 242 5.87 22.54 -7.78
N ASN A 243 6.61 22.26 -8.85
CA ASN A 243 6.15 22.55 -10.21
C ASN A 243 5.16 21.49 -10.64
N TYR A 244 3.87 21.78 -10.50
CA TYR A 244 2.84 20.77 -10.70
C TYR A 244 2.68 20.39 -12.18
N GLU A 245 3.08 21.24 -13.14
CA GLU A 245 3.00 20.90 -14.56
C GLU A 245 4.04 19.82 -14.95
N GLU A 246 5.22 19.86 -14.35
CA GLU A 246 6.22 18.80 -14.50
C GLU A 246 5.79 17.52 -13.79
N GLU A 247 5.25 17.64 -12.58
CA GLU A 247 4.79 16.49 -11.79
C GLU A 247 3.67 15.70 -12.46
N LEU A 248 2.77 16.36 -13.18
CA LEU A 248 1.67 15.72 -13.92
C LEU A 248 2.14 14.64 -14.90
N LEU A 249 3.37 14.74 -15.43
CA LEU A 249 3.95 13.74 -16.32
C LEU A 249 4.19 12.41 -15.61
N HIS A 250 4.36 12.44 -14.29
CA HIS A 250 4.77 11.29 -13.48
C HIS A 250 3.65 10.74 -12.59
N ILE A 251 2.57 11.50 -12.33
CA ILE A 251 1.48 11.09 -11.42
C ILE A 251 0.93 9.70 -11.78
N PHE A 252 0.61 9.44 -13.05
CA PHE A 252 0.00 8.16 -13.45
C PHE A 252 0.90 6.96 -13.12
N ASP A 253 2.20 7.05 -13.40
CA ASP A 253 3.14 5.96 -13.15
C ASP A 253 3.35 5.71 -11.66
N ARG A 254 3.37 6.79 -10.86
CA ARG A 254 3.47 6.70 -9.40
C ARG A 254 2.20 6.10 -8.79
N LEU A 255 1.01 6.45 -9.28
CA LEU A 255 -0.24 5.83 -8.84
C LEU A 255 -0.29 4.33 -9.21
N LEU A 256 0.23 3.93 -10.38
CA LEU A 256 0.32 2.50 -10.72
C LEU A 256 1.25 1.72 -9.80
N LEU A 257 2.35 2.34 -9.34
CA LEU A 257 3.20 1.73 -8.33
C LEU A 257 2.48 1.62 -6.98
N ALA A 258 1.80 2.67 -6.53
CA ALA A 258 1.05 2.64 -5.29
C ALA A 258 -0.11 1.62 -5.29
N GLU A 259 -0.78 1.39 -6.43
CA GLU A 259 -1.78 0.33 -6.58
C GLU A 259 -1.15 -1.06 -6.40
N GLN A 260 0.02 -1.32 -6.98
CA GLN A 260 0.77 -2.56 -6.75
C GLN A 260 1.19 -2.72 -5.28
N PHE A 261 1.64 -1.63 -4.64
CA PHE A 261 2.02 -1.65 -3.23
C PHE A 261 0.82 -2.01 -2.34
N ALA A 262 -0.33 -1.39 -2.60
CA ALA A 262 -1.56 -1.64 -1.85
C ALA A 262 -2.09 -3.08 -2.03
N GLN A 263 -1.92 -3.68 -3.21
CA GLN A 263 -2.27 -5.08 -3.45
C GLN A 263 -1.41 -6.02 -2.60
N LEU A 264 -0.10 -5.80 -2.57
CA LEU A 264 0.82 -6.61 -1.75
C LEU A 264 0.53 -6.47 -0.25
N ASP A 265 0.33 -5.24 0.22
CA ASP A 265 0.03 -4.98 1.63
C ASP A 265 -1.32 -5.56 2.08
N SER A 266 -2.20 -5.94 1.14
CA SER A 266 -3.49 -6.59 1.43
C SER A 266 -3.45 -8.12 1.39
N ASP A 267 -2.39 -8.70 0.83
CA ASP A 267 -2.20 -10.14 0.71
C ASP A 267 -1.43 -10.74 1.92
N ASP A 268 -0.84 -9.89 2.77
CA ASP A 268 -0.14 -10.21 4.03
C ASP A 268 -1.06 -10.12 5.28
#